data_AF-F2NFV5-F1
#
_entry.id   AF-F2NFV5-F1
#
_cell.length_a   1.000
_cell.length_b   1.000
_cell.length_c   1.000
_cell.angle_alpha   90.00
_cell.angle_beta   90.00
_cell.angle_gamma   90.00
#
_symmetry.space_group_name_H-M   'P 1'
#
loop_
_entity.id
_entity.type
_entity.pdbx_description
1 polymer ?
#
loop_
_entity_poly.entity_id
_entity_poly.type
_entity_poly.pdbx_seq_one_letter_code
_entity_poly.pdbx_strand_id
1 'polypeptide(L)' 'MRANDIPYINQLSTAEKILLVEDLWDSIIRDEAKVPVPQSHVEELERRLKRYMAHPGDLLSLEELQERIESRK' A
#
# COMPACT_ATOMS: atom_id res chain seq x y z
N MET A 1 14.90 12.29 -7.03
CA MET A 1 15.59 12.40 -5.73
C MET A 1 15.46 11.05 -5.04
N ARG A 2 16.57 10.44 -4.63
CA ARG A 2 16.60 9.26 -3.76
C ARG A 2 16.53 9.71 -2.30
N ALA A 3 16.09 8.83 -1.40
CA ALA A 3 16.03 9.16 0.03
C ALA A 3 17.39 9.64 0.56
N ASN A 4 18.49 9.00 0.16
CA ASN A 4 19.85 9.37 0.55
C ASN A 4 20.34 10.73 0.02
N ASP A 5 19.64 11.31 -0.96
CA ASP A 5 19.95 12.64 -1.48
C ASP A 5 19.37 13.74 -0.56
N ILE A 6 18.49 13.38 0.40
CA ILE A 6 17.90 14.30 1.36
C ILE A 6 18.94 14.62 2.44
N PRO A 7 19.30 15.90 2.64
CA PRO A 7 20.24 16.29 3.69
C PRO A 7 19.81 15.76 5.05
N TYR A 8 20.77 15.26 5.84
CA TYR A 8 20.56 14.79 7.22
C TYR A 8 19.65 13.57 7.40
N ILE A 9 19.11 12.98 6.32
CA ILE A 9 18.25 11.78 6.37
C ILE A 9 18.91 10.60 7.11
N ASN A 10 20.23 10.50 7.02
CA ASN A 10 21.01 9.43 7.66
C ASN A 10 21.25 9.68 9.15
N GLN A 11 21.03 10.90 9.63
CA GLN A 11 21.15 11.27 11.05
C GLN A 11 19.87 10.94 11.83
N LEU A 12 18.74 10.76 11.13
CA LEU A 12 17.49 10.33 11.74
C LEU A 12 17.60 8.89 12.26
N SER A 13 17.12 8.68 13.48
CA SER A 13 16.81 7.36 14.02
C SER A 13 15.74 6.67 13.16
N THR A 14 15.59 5.36 13.34
CA THR A 14 14.54 4.60 12.65
C THR A 14 13.14 5.15 12.98
N ALA A 15 12.90 5.54 14.23
CA ALA A 15 11.61 6.11 14.64
C ALA A 15 11.32 7.44 13.93
N GLU A 16 12.29 8.34 13.86
CA GLU A 16 12.14 9.62 13.15
C GLU A 16 11.95 9.43 11.63
N LYS A 17 12.61 8.42 11.03
CA LYS A 17 12.37 8.07 9.62
C LYS A 17 10.94 7.59 9.40
N ILE A 18 10.37 6.82 10.33
CA ILE A 18 8.97 6.36 10.24
C ILE A 18 8.03 7.57 10.27
N LEU A 19 8.22 8.50 11.22
CA LEU A 19 7.42 9.72 11.30
C LEU A 19 7.55 10.57 10.04
N LEU A 20 8.76 10.72 9.50
CA LEU A 20 8.97 11.44 8.25
C LEU A 20 8.24 10.77 7.07
N VAL A 21 8.25 9.44 7.00
CA VAL A 21 7.51 8.71 5.97
C VAL A 21 6.01 8.94 6.10
N GLU A 22 5.48 8.95 7.33
CA GLU A 22 4.07 9.26 7.61
C GLU A 22 3.71 10.68 7.16
N ASP A 23 4.47 11.69 7.57
CA ASP A 23 4.25 13.10 7.18
C ASP A 23 4.30 13.30 5.65
N LEU A 24 5.25 12.64 4.99
CA LEU A 24 5.35 12.65 3.52
C LEU A 24 4.15 11.97 2.87
N TRP A 25 3.68 10.87 3.44
CA TRP A 25 2.50 10.15 2.95
C TRP A 25 1.24 11.01 3.07
N ASP A 26 1.05 11.66 4.21
CA ASP A 26 -0.05 12.61 4.43
C ASP A 26 0.00 13.79 3.45
N SER A 27 1.20 14.28 3.12
CA SER A 27 1.37 15.32 2.09
C SER A 27 0.96 14.83 0.70
N ILE A 28 1.22 13.57 0.35
CA ILE A 28 0.82 13.00 -0.95
C ILE A 28 -0.70 12.88 -1.02
N ILE A 29 -1.36 12.43 0.05
CA ILE A 29 -2.82 12.26 0.10
C ILE A 29 -3.55 13.58 -0.18
N ARG A 30 -3.04 14.71 0.34
CA ARG A 30 -3.62 16.05 0.08
C ARG A 30 -3.66 16.41 -1.40
N ASP A 31 -2.78 15.80 -2.18
CA ASP A 31 -2.58 16.03 -3.60
C ASP A 31 -3.03 14.84 -4.46
N GLU A 32 -3.80 13.89 -3.92
CA GLU A 32 -4.22 12.65 -4.59
C GLU A 32 -4.82 12.91 -5.99
N ALA A 33 -5.63 13.97 -6.13
CA ALA A 33 -6.25 14.34 -7.40
C ALA A 33 -5.25 14.72 -8.52
N LYS A 34 -3.98 15.01 -8.18
CA LYS A 34 -2.92 15.30 -9.16
C LYS A 34 -2.36 14.05 -9.83
N VAL A 35 -2.62 12.86 -9.28
CA VAL A 35 -2.20 11.58 -9.85
C VAL A 35 -3.45 10.85 -10.32
N PRO A 36 -3.91 11.09 -11.57
CA PRO A 36 -5.13 10.47 -12.06
C PRO A 36 -4.97 8.95 -12.13
N VAL A 37 -5.97 8.22 -11.66
CA VAL A 37 -6.03 6.77 -11.83
C VAL A 37 -6.46 6.46 -13.27
N PRO A 38 -5.63 5.77 -14.07
CA PRO A 38 -6.02 5.40 -15.43
C PRO A 38 -7.25 4.51 -15.43
N GLN A 39 -8.16 4.73 -16.39
CA GLN A 39 -9.37 3.93 -16.53
C GLN A 39 -9.08 2.42 -16.66
N SER A 40 -7.98 2.07 -17.33
CA SER A 40 -7.53 0.67 -17.46
C SER A 40 -7.21 0.00 -16.12
N HIS A 41 -6.73 0.75 -15.13
CA HIS A 41 -6.49 0.22 -13.78
C HIS A 41 -7.81 -0.04 -13.06
N VAL A 42 -8.78 0.86 -13.19
CA VAL A 42 -10.13 0.70 -12.63
C VAL A 42 -10.81 -0.53 -13.21
N GLU A 43 -10.79 -0.67 -14.54
CA GLU A 43 -11.37 -1.82 -15.25
C GLU A 43 -10.73 -3.16 -14.82
N GLU A 44 -9.40 -3.18 -14.64
CA GLU A 44 -8.71 -4.38 -14.17
C GLU A 44 -9.09 -4.74 -12.72
N LEU A 45 -9.22 -3.74 -11.84
CA LEU A 45 -9.68 -3.95 -10.46
C LEU A 45 -11.11 -4.49 -10.44
N GLU A 46 -12.02 -3.91 -11.21
CA GLU A 46 -13.39 -4.41 -11.34
C GLU A 46 -13.45 -5.84 -11.87
N ARG A 47 -12.62 -6.16 -12.87
CA ARG A 47 -12.51 -7.51 -13.44
C ARG A 47 -12.06 -8.52 -12.38
N ARG A 48 -11.04 -8.18 -11.57
CA ARG A 48 -10.55 -9.03 -10.48
C ARG A 48 -11.60 -9.22 -9.40
N LEU A 49 -12.30 -8.14 -9.03
CA LEU A 49 -13.36 -8.19 -8.03
C LEU A 49 -14.52 -9.10 -8.48
N LYS A 50 -14.99 -8.95 -9.73
CA LYS A 50 -16.03 -9.82 -10.30
C LYS A 50 -15.59 -11.28 -10.32
N ARG A 51 -14.33 -11.56 -10.68
CA ARG A 51 -13.79 -12.92 -10.67
C ARG A 51 -13.81 -13.53 -9.27
N TYR A 52 -13.40 -12.77 -8.26
CA TYR A 52 -13.44 -13.19 -6.86
C TYR A 52 -14.87 -13.46 -6.39
N MET A 53 -15.82 -12.55 -6.65
CA MET A 53 -17.22 -12.75 -6.27
C MET A 53 -17.84 -13.99 -6.93
N ALA A 54 -17.43 -14.33 -8.15
CA ALA A 54 -17.88 -15.54 -8.84
C ALA A 54 -17.18 -16.82 -8.35
N HIS A 55 -15.99 -16.72 -7.73
CA HIS A 55 -15.17 -17.83 -7.27
C HIS A 55 -14.59 -17.53 -5.86
N PRO A 56 -15.44 -17.50 -4.82
CA PRO A 56 -15.04 -17.03 -3.49
C PRO A 56 -13.97 -17.89 -2.80
N GLY A 57 -13.64 -19.08 -3.31
CA GLY A 57 -12.61 -19.96 -2.75
C GLY A 57 -11.18 -19.71 -3.22
N ASP A 58 -10.96 -18.79 -4.17
CA ASP A 58 -9.64 -18.58 -4.78
C ASP A 58 -8.76 -17.55 -4.05
N LEU A 59 -9.33 -16.75 -3.14
CA LEU A 59 -8.63 -15.73 -2.37
C LEU A 59 -8.92 -15.88 -0.88
N LEU A 60 -8.02 -15.38 -0.04
CA LEU A 60 -8.21 -15.31 1.40
C LEU A 60 -8.63 -13.89 1.78
N SER A 61 -9.51 -13.77 2.78
CA SER A 61 -9.65 -12.53 3.54
C SER A 61 -8.34 -12.19 4.27
N LEU A 62 -8.23 -10.96 4.78
CA LEU A 62 -7.05 -10.58 5.56
C LEU A 62 -6.92 -11.44 6.83
N GLU A 63 -8.04 -11.73 7.47
CA GLU A 63 -8.15 -12.58 8.65
C GLU A 63 -7.73 -14.02 8.32
N GLU A 64 -8.26 -14.60 7.24
CA GLU A 64 -7.89 -15.95 6.78
C GLU A 64 -6.40 -16.04 6.41
N LEU A 65 -5.83 -14.98 5.82
CA LEU A 65 -4.40 -14.90 5.55
C LEU A 65 -3.57 -14.87 6.84
N GLN A 66 -3.98 -14.07 7.82
CA GLN A 66 -3.32 -13.96 9.12
C GLN A 66 -3.33 -15.31 9.86
N GLU A 67 -4.48 -15.94 9.98
CA GLU A 67 -4.64 -17.27 10.60
C GLU A 67 -3.76 -18.33 9.93
N ARG A 68 -3.66 -18.30 8.59
CA ARG A 68 -2.81 -19.23 7.84
C ARG A 68 -1.31 -18.99 8.03
N ILE A 69 -0.88 -17.75 8.27
CA ILE A 69 0.52 -17.43 8.57
C ILE A 69 0.85 -17.85 10.00
N GLU A 70 -0.05 -17.61 10.95
CA GLU A 70 0.14 -17.96 12.36
C GLU A 70 0.16 -19.47 12.60
N SER A 71 -0.72 -20.22 11.94
CA SER A 71 -0.76 -21.69 12.02
C SER A 71 0.46 -22.41 11.42
N ARG A 72 1.37 -21.69 10.74
CA ARG A 72 2.64 -22.23 10.20
C ARG A 72 3.82 -22.05 11.15
N LYS A 73 3.65 -21.34 12.27
CA LYS A 73 4.65 -21.21 13.34
C LYS A 73 4.54 -22.37 14.32
#